data_AF-A0AAN8JWC3-F1
#
_entry.id   AF-A0AAN8JWC3-F1
#
_cell.length_a   1.000
_cell.length_b   1.000
_cell.length_c   1.000
_cell.angle_alpha   90.00
_cell.angle_beta   90.00
_cell.angle_gamma   90.00
#
_symmetry.space_group_name_H-M   'P 1'
#
loop_
_entity.id
_entity.type
_entity.pdbx_description
1 polymer ?
#
loop_
_entity_poly.entity_id
_entity_poly.type
_entity_poly.pdbx_seq_one_letter_code
_entity_poly.pdbx_strand_id
1 'polypeptide(L)'
;MTPIAQEQERRAELLKNSCQGNEDRYQGLSSTKWAFERIEMDTNSHLVYCPLLKVGSTFWRRIFYALRTKTTIHTPYDISIKTALAPNRNRKTLKDLQVSNDSWRYLEEASRIMYIREPYARLLSGYTDKLFAPNPYFWGIIGRYIIRNFRVNATETSKRCGHDVTFSEFVKYVIYTEEYNKTERDAHFTPAYDQCKPCQVQFNIIGKMETFIQDTSYVMNKIGFNVSKELLKEWANKAEEDAIFDSTASPFSWKKGISKCMSMYQAGKRIWRKMQIRGVVDKKISLPFGTHKMNSVSSTHFIKALIMSRKKSEHNRKRQKREALIDAFSQVSLEDKLKLKELYYPDFELFGYDPEPKDLFETPDRRTFRTKYFNLNGV
;
A
#
# COMPACT_ATOMS: atom_id res chain seq x y z
N MET A 1 20.42 -15.26 -19.85
CA MET A 1 19.27 -14.76 -19.05
C MET A 1 19.53 -13.30 -18.70
N THR A 2 18.52 -12.41 -18.71
CA THR A 2 18.73 -10.97 -18.38
C THR A 2 18.92 -10.78 -16.86
N PRO A 3 19.55 -9.68 -16.38
CA PRO A 3 19.74 -9.46 -14.94
C PRO A 3 18.44 -9.47 -14.13
N ILE A 4 17.36 -8.92 -14.70
CA ILE A 4 16.04 -8.92 -14.05
C ILE A 4 15.44 -10.33 -13.99
N ALA A 5 15.67 -11.17 -15.00
CA ALA A 5 15.20 -12.55 -15.00
C ALA A 5 15.95 -13.39 -13.94
N GLN A 6 17.26 -13.21 -13.81
CA GLN A 6 18.06 -13.83 -12.74
C GLN A 6 17.59 -13.41 -11.35
N GLU A 7 17.28 -12.13 -11.16
CA GLU A 7 16.75 -11.63 -9.88
C GLU A 7 15.35 -12.20 -9.58
N GLN A 8 14.51 -12.40 -10.58
CA GLN A 8 13.19 -13.04 -10.40
C GLN A 8 13.31 -14.52 -10.05
N GLU A 9 14.23 -15.25 -10.68
CA GLU A 9 14.56 -16.64 -10.33
C GLU A 9 15.06 -16.73 -8.88
N ARG A 10 16.03 -15.90 -8.50
CA ARG A 10 16.55 -15.83 -7.12
C ARG A 10 15.45 -15.57 -6.09
N ARG A 11 14.50 -14.67 -6.39
CA ARG A 11 13.36 -14.38 -5.49
C ARG A 11 12.39 -15.56 -5.39
N ALA A 12 12.12 -16.24 -6.50
CA ALA A 12 11.25 -17.41 -6.51
C ALA A 12 11.87 -18.60 -5.77
N GLU A 13 13.18 -18.82 -5.94
CA GLU A 13 13.96 -19.81 -5.19
C GLU A 13 13.97 -19.50 -3.69
N LEU A 14 14.21 -18.24 -3.30
CA LEU A 14 14.13 -17.82 -1.90
C LEU A 14 12.76 -18.18 -1.31
N LEU A 15 11.67 -17.80 -1.98
CA LEU A 15 10.33 -18.12 -1.51
C LEU A 15 10.13 -19.64 -1.37
N LYS A 16 10.51 -20.41 -2.39
CA LYS A 16 10.37 -21.87 -2.39
C LYS A 16 11.16 -22.50 -1.23
N ASN A 17 12.42 -22.11 -1.06
CA ASN A 17 13.31 -22.66 -0.04
C ASN A 17 12.84 -22.29 1.37
N SER A 18 12.39 -21.05 1.58
CA SER A 18 11.83 -20.63 2.87
C SER A 18 10.57 -21.44 3.22
N CYS A 19 9.71 -21.74 2.25
CA CYS A 19 8.49 -22.52 2.48
C CYS A 19 8.74 -24.00 2.80
N GLN A 20 9.78 -24.62 2.22
CA GLN A 20 10.04 -26.06 2.34
C GLN A 20 10.18 -26.50 3.81
N GLY A 21 9.25 -27.35 4.27
CA GLY A 21 9.25 -27.90 5.62
C GLY A 21 8.86 -26.89 6.72
N ASN A 22 8.36 -25.73 6.33
CA ASN A 22 7.95 -24.64 7.22
C ASN A 22 6.53 -24.12 6.90
N GLU A 23 5.74 -24.83 6.11
CA GLU A 23 4.44 -24.37 5.61
C GLU A 23 3.48 -23.97 6.74
N ASP A 24 3.55 -24.68 7.88
CA ASP A 24 2.73 -24.41 9.07
C ASP A 24 3.04 -23.05 9.71
N ARG A 25 4.30 -22.58 9.62
CA ARG A 25 4.71 -21.24 10.11
C ARG A 25 4.11 -20.11 9.28
N TYR A 26 3.68 -20.40 8.05
CA TYR A 26 3.19 -19.41 7.09
C TYR A 26 1.69 -19.55 6.80
N GLN A 27 0.94 -20.28 7.63
CA GLN A 27 -0.50 -20.42 7.47
C GLN A 27 -1.25 -19.13 7.75
N GLY A 28 -0.75 -18.25 8.63
CA GLY A 28 -1.44 -17.01 9.01
C GLY A 28 -2.82 -17.25 9.62
N LEU A 29 -3.66 -16.22 9.64
CA LEU A 29 -4.98 -16.25 10.30
C LEU A 29 -6.14 -16.35 9.31
N SER A 30 -5.95 -15.85 8.09
CA SER A 30 -6.94 -15.97 7.01
C SER A 30 -6.91 -17.38 6.44
N SER A 31 -8.08 -17.95 6.12
CA SER A 31 -8.14 -19.27 5.50
C SER A 31 -7.59 -19.24 4.06
N THR A 32 -7.07 -20.37 3.59
CA THR A 32 -6.67 -20.53 2.18
C THR A 32 -7.82 -20.22 1.22
N LYS A 33 -9.05 -20.64 1.57
CA LYS A 33 -10.26 -20.29 0.82
C LYS A 33 -10.44 -18.79 0.68
N TRP A 34 -10.30 -18.03 1.77
CA TRP A 34 -10.41 -16.57 1.75
C TRP A 34 -9.38 -15.93 0.81
N ALA A 35 -8.14 -16.42 0.81
CA ALA A 35 -7.09 -15.92 -0.08
C ALA A 35 -7.39 -16.28 -1.55
N PHE A 36 -7.78 -17.53 -1.81
CA PHE A 36 -8.02 -18.05 -3.16
C PHE A 36 -9.24 -17.40 -3.83
N GLU A 37 -10.22 -16.91 -3.06
CA GLU A 37 -11.33 -16.09 -3.56
C GLU A 37 -10.90 -14.71 -4.09
N ARG A 38 -9.67 -14.27 -3.79
CA ARG A 38 -9.14 -12.95 -4.11
C ARG A 38 -8.01 -12.97 -5.12
N ILE A 39 -7.26 -14.07 -5.20
CA ILE A 39 -6.18 -14.24 -6.17
C ILE A 39 -6.82 -14.39 -7.55
N GLU A 40 -6.62 -13.40 -8.41
CA GLU A 40 -7.22 -13.31 -9.74
C GLU A 40 -6.45 -14.20 -10.73
N MET A 41 -7.17 -14.75 -11.71
CA MET A 41 -6.58 -15.48 -12.82
C MET A 41 -7.02 -14.89 -14.15
N ASP A 42 -6.11 -14.96 -15.14
CA ASP A 42 -6.45 -14.79 -16.55
C ASP A 42 -6.05 -16.05 -17.30
N THR A 43 -7.04 -16.91 -17.58
CA THR A 43 -6.79 -18.22 -18.21
C THR A 43 -6.32 -18.11 -19.65
N ASN A 44 -6.61 -17.00 -20.34
CA ASN A 44 -6.17 -16.80 -21.72
C ASN A 44 -4.66 -16.51 -21.77
N SER A 45 -4.16 -15.72 -20.82
CA SER A 45 -2.75 -15.32 -20.73
C SER A 45 -1.93 -16.20 -19.78
N HIS A 46 -2.53 -17.27 -19.22
CA HIS A 46 -1.92 -18.17 -18.23
C HIS A 46 -1.32 -17.41 -17.03
N LEU A 47 -2.11 -16.50 -16.45
CA LEU A 47 -1.70 -15.67 -15.33
C LEU A 47 -2.46 -16.00 -14.05
N VAL A 48 -1.74 -15.88 -12.93
CA VAL A 48 -2.28 -15.87 -11.57
C VAL A 48 -1.70 -14.65 -10.87
N TYR A 49 -2.51 -13.86 -10.19
CA TYR A 49 -2.06 -12.64 -9.54
C TYR A 49 -2.73 -12.43 -8.19
N CYS A 50 -1.92 -12.26 -7.13
CA CYS A 50 -2.46 -11.85 -5.84
C CYS A 50 -2.59 -10.32 -5.78
N PRO A 51 -3.81 -9.76 -5.64
CA PRO A 51 -4.02 -8.32 -5.48
C PRO A 51 -3.71 -7.83 -4.07
N LEU A 52 -2.50 -8.12 -3.55
CA LEU A 52 -2.05 -7.70 -2.23
C LEU A 52 -2.24 -6.19 -2.04
N LEU A 53 -2.77 -5.76 -0.91
CA LEU A 53 -3.01 -4.34 -0.69
C LEU A 53 -1.71 -3.57 -0.40
N LYS A 54 -1.71 -2.29 -0.82
CA LYS A 54 -0.63 -1.31 -0.59
C LYS A 54 0.70 -1.56 -1.32
N VAL A 55 0.68 -2.42 -2.34
CA VAL A 55 1.82 -2.76 -3.22
C VAL A 55 1.56 -2.50 -4.71
N GLY A 56 0.72 -1.51 -5.01
CA GLY A 56 0.36 -1.19 -6.40
C GLY A 56 -0.77 -2.06 -6.97
N SER A 57 -1.58 -2.71 -6.12
CA SER A 57 -2.61 -3.63 -6.62
C SER A 57 -3.69 -2.98 -7.50
N THR A 58 -4.02 -1.72 -7.30
CA THR A 58 -4.93 -0.98 -8.21
C THR A 58 -4.37 -0.89 -9.63
N PHE A 59 -3.05 -0.72 -9.78
CA PHE A 59 -2.38 -0.70 -11.10
C PHE A 59 -2.52 -2.06 -11.79
N TRP A 60 -2.20 -3.15 -11.10
CA TRP A 60 -2.35 -4.50 -11.65
C TRP A 60 -3.79 -4.89 -11.91
N ARG A 61 -4.75 -4.47 -11.07
CA ARG A 61 -6.18 -4.71 -11.33
C ARG A 61 -6.68 -3.98 -12.56
N ARG A 62 -6.09 -2.84 -12.95
CA ARG A 62 -6.36 -2.19 -14.25
C ARG A 62 -5.83 -3.02 -15.42
N ILE A 63 -4.62 -3.56 -15.31
CA ILE A 63 -4.04 -4.47 -16.33
C ILE A 63 -4.90 -5.74 -16.46
N PHE A 64 -5.22 -6.41 -15.36
CA PHE A 64 -6.05 -7.61 -15.35
C PHE A 64 -7.47 -7.35 -15.85
N TYR A 65 -8.02 -6.16 -15.58
CA TYR A 65 -9.27 -5.74 -16.21
C TYR A 65 -9.12 -5.70 -17.73
N ALA A 66 -8.10 -5.01 -18.26
CA ALA A 66 -7.86 -4.88 -19.70
C ALA A 66 -7.67 -6.24 -20.40
N LEU A 67 -6.88 -7.13 -19.80
CA LEU A 67 -6.66 -8.50 -20.30
C LEU A 67 -7.99 -9.26 -20.38
N ARG A 68 -8.75 -9.28 -19.28
CA ARG A 68 -10.03 -10.00 -19.20
C ARG A 68 -11.08 -9.48 -20.18
N THR A 69 -11.15 -8.17 -20.37
CA THR A 69 -12.14 -7.53 -21.26
C THR A 69 -11.63 -7.35 -22.69
N LYS A 70 -10.39 -7.77 -22.99
CA LYS A 70 -9.71 -7.54 -24.27
C LYS A 70 -9.75 -6.06 -24.69
N THR A 71 -9.64 -5.17 -23.71
CA THR A 71 -9.70 -3.71 -23.94
C THR A 71 -8.32 -3.21 -24.31
N THR A 72 -8.20 -2.62 -25.49
CA THR A 72 -7.00 -1.87 -25.88
C THR A 72 -6.84 -0.64 -25.00
N ILE A 73 -5.70 -0.53 -24.32
CA ILE A 73 -5.34 0.61 -23.47
C ILE A 73 -4.00 1.16 -23.89
N HIS A 74 -3.83 2.48 -23.83
CA HIS A 74 -2.52 3.13 -23.98
C HIS A 74 -1.75 3.08 -22.66
N THR A 75 -2.48 3.21 -21.55
CA THR A 75 -1.93 3.09 -20.21
C THR A 75 -2.95 2.45 -19.27
N PRO A 76 -2.54 1.72 -18.22
CA PRO A 76 -3.46 1.19 -17.22
C PRO A 76 -4.38 2.25 -16.60
N TYR A 77 -3.97 3.52 -16.61
CA TYR A 77 -4.75 4.64 -16.07
C TYR A 77 -5.95 5.07 -16.93
N ASP A 78 -6.08 4.56 -18.16
CA ASP A 78 -7.28 4.72 -19.00
C ASP A 78 -8.50 4.04 -18.35
N ILE A 79 -8.25 3.04 -17.50
CA ILE A 79 -9.28 2.35 -16.73
C ILE A 79 -9.42 3.03 -15.36
N SER A 80 -10.61 3.55 -15.09
CA SER A 80 -10.92 4.17 -13.80
C SER A 80 -10.79 3.16 -12.63
N ILE A 81 -10.47 3.66 -11.43
CA ILE A 81 -10.41 2.81 -10.22
C ILE A 81 -11.76 2.12 -9.99
N LYS A 82 -12.88 2.84 -10.17
CA LYS A 82 -14.22 2.27 -10.03
C LYS A 82 -14.43 1.09 -10.96
N THR A 83 -14.00 1.20 -12.21
CA THR A 83 -14.10 0.14 -13.23
C THR A 83 -13.21 -1.06 -12.88
N ALA A 84 -11.93 -0.82 -12.58
CA ALA A 84 -10.98 -1.89 -12.26
C ALA A 84 -11.36 -2.67 -10.99
N LEU A 85 -11.97 -2.00 -10.00
CA LEU A 85 -12.33 -2.61 -8.73
C LEU A 85 -13.74 -3.21 -8.69
N ALA A 86 -14.61 -2.87 -9.65
CA ALA A 86 -16.00 -3.31 -9.69
C ALA A 86 -16.14 -4.84 -9.63
N PRO A 87 -17.20 -5.37 -9.00
CA PRO A 87 -17.57 -6.78 -9.14
C PRO A 87 -17.77 -7.11 -10.62
N ASN A 88 -17.13 -8.17 -11.10
CA ASN A 88 -17.24 -8.61 -12.48
C ASN A 88 -17.52 -10.11 -12.49
N ARG A 89 -18.62 -10.52 -13.12
CA ARG A 89 -19.05 -11.93 -13.19
C ARG A 89 -18.03 -12.81 -13.92
N ASN A 90 -17.23 -12.24 -14.81
CA ASN A 90 -16.20 -12.95 -15.57
C ASN A 90 -14.85 -12.98 -14.85
N ARG A 91 -14.73 -12.40 -13.65
CA ARG A 91 -13.49 -12.44 -12.88
C ARG A 91 -13.30 -13.85 -12.30
N LYS A 92 -12.38 -14.61 -12.92
CA LYS A 92 -11.90 -15.89 -12.39
C LYS A 92 -10.86 -15.67 -11.29
N THR A 93 -10.88 -16.55 -10.32
CA THR A 93 -10.02 -16.56 -9.13
C THR A 93 -9.58 -17.98 -8.82
N LEU A 94 -8.55 -18.18 -7.98
CA LEU A 94 -8.09 -19.53 -7.64
C LEU A 94 -9.16 -20.41 -6.99
N LYS A 95 -10.20 -19.83 -6.37
CA LYS A 95 -11.35 -20.63 -5.89
C LYS A 95 -12.04 -21.41 -7.02
N ASP A 96 -12.03 -20.86 -8.24
CA ASP A 96 -12.72 -21.42 -9.40
C ASP A 96 -11.94 -22.59 -10.01
N LEU A 97 -10.72 -22.84 -9.53
CA LEU A 97 -9.91 -24.04 -9.79
C LEU A 97 -10.18 -25.19 -8.79
N GLN A 98 -11.07 -25.05 -7.82
CA GLN A 98 -11.20 -26.07 -6.76
C GLN A 98 -11.93 -27.38 -7.19
N VAL A 99 -11.95 -27.75 -8.48
CA VAL A 99 -12.86 -28.80 -8.98
C VAL A 99 -12.23 -29.88 -9.90
N SER A 100 -10.92 -29.87 -10.23
CA SER A 100 -10.31 -31.02 -10.95
C SER A 100 -8.78 -31.10 -10.85
N ASN A 101 -8.20 -32.27 -11.16
CA ASN A 101 -6.74 -32.48 -11.29
C ASN A 101 -6.08 -31.52 -12.31
N ASP A 102 -6.85 -30.98 -13.28
CA ASP A 102 -6.34 -30.02 -14.28
C ASP A 102 -5.91 -28.69 -13.66
N SER A 103 -6.34 -28.42 -12.43
CA SER A 103 -6.12 -27.16 -11.72
C SER A 103 -4.69 -26.99 -11.22
N TRP A 104 -4.04 -28.08 -10.78
CA TRP A 104 -2.63 -28.06 -10.42
C TRP A 104 -1.75 -27.89 -11.65
N ARG A 105 -2.09 -28.55 -12.76
CA ARG A 105 -1.41 -28.38 -14.03
C ARG A 105 -1.46 -26.94 -14.54
N TYR A 106 -2.62 -26.27 -14.42
CA TYR A 106 -2.70 -24.84 -14.74
C TYR A 106 -1.72 -24.00 -13.91
N LEU A 107 -1.62 -24.26 -12.60
CA LEU A 107 -0.69 -23.53 -11.73
C LEU A 107 0.79 -23.79 -12.05
N GLU A 108 1.13 -25.01 -12.48
CA GLU A 108 2.48 -25.37 -12.91
C GLU A 108 2.91 -24.58 -14.16
N GLU A 109 2.01 -24.45 -15.13
CA GLU A 109 2.26 -23.76 -16.40
C GLU A 109 2.09 -22.23 -16.28
N ALA A 110 1.35 -21.74 -15.29
CA ALA A 110 1.03 -20.32 -15.15
C ALA A 110 2.19 -19.45 -14.63
N SER A 111 2.22 -18.20 -15.11
CA SER A 111 2.98 -17.13 -14.45
C SER A 111 2.20 -16.64 -13.23
N ARG A 112 2.71 -16.97 -12.05
CA ARG A 112 2.14 -16.66 -10.74
C ARG A 112 2.85 -15.43 -10.18
N ILE A 113 2.18 -14.30 -10.26
CA ILE A 113 2.71 -12.97 -9.98
C ILE A 113 2.24 -12.50 -8.60
N MET A 114 3.19 -12.03 -7.80
CA MET A 114 2.90 -11.31 -6.56
C MET A 114 3.81 -10.09 -6.48
N TYR A 115 3.21 -8.94 -6.14
CA TYR A 115 3.98 -7.76 -5.77
C TYR A 115 4.05 -7.67 -4.25
N ILE A 116 5.21 -7.29 -3.73
CA ILE A 116 5.47 -7.12 -2.30
C ILE A 116 6.16 -5.79 -2.03
N ARG A 117 6.20 -5.41 -0.75
CA ARG A 117 6.82 -4.19 -0.27
C ARG A 117 7.38 -4.47 1.11
N GLU A 118 8.47 -3.79 1.44
CA GLU A 118 9.05 -3.84 2.78
C GLU A 118 7.94 -3.62 3.85
N PRO A 119 7.77 -4.56 4.81
CA PRO A 119 6.64 -4.57 5.74
C PRO A 119 6.37 -3.25 6.46
N TYR A 120 7.40 -2.58 7.01
CA TYR A 120 7.23 -1.32 7.73
C TYR A 120 6.77 -0.20 6.79
N ALA A 121 7.35 -0.12 5.59
CA ALA A 121 6.92 0.82 4.57
C ALA A 121 5.49 0.54 4.07
N ARG A 122 5.05 -0.73 4.05
CA ARG A 122 3.69 -1.13 3.69
C ARG A 122 2.68 -0.70 4.75
N LEU A 123 2.98 -0.90 6.03
CA LEU A 123 2.18 -0.40 7.16
C LEU A 123 2.03 1.13 7.13
N LEU A 124 3.14 1.85 6.92
CA LEU A 124 3.08 3.31 6.79
C LEU A 124 2.18 3.75 5.61
N SER A 125 2.26 3.04 4.49
CA SER A 125 1.40 3.28 3.33
C SER A 125 -0.08 3.08 3.66
N GLY A 126 -0.40 2.03 4.42
CA GLY A 126 -1.73 1.75 4.94
C GLY A 126 -2.23 2.88 5.84
N TYR A 127 -1.51 3.17 6.93
CA TYR A 127 -1.85 4.22 7.89
C TYR A 127 -2.04 5.58 7.21
N THR A 128 -1.08 5.96 6.36
CA THR A 128 -1.09 7.27 5.68
C THR A 128 -2.34 7.43 4.81
N ASP A 129 -2.78 6.36 4.16
CA ASP A 129 -3.91 6.37 3.24
C ASP A 129 -5.28 6.26 3.93
N LYS A 130 -5.37 5.47 5.00
CA LYS A 130 -6.64 5.15 5.65
C LYS A 130 -6.95 6.00 6.87
N LEU A 131 -5.95 6.36 7.67
CA LEU A 131 -6.16 6.98 8.98
C LEU A 131 -5.60 8.39 9.04
N PHE A 132 -4.43 8.64 8.46
CA PHE A 132 -3.85 9.98 8.44
C PHE A 132 -4.56 10.92 7.44
N ALA A 133 -4.70 10.49 6.18
CA ALA A 133 -5.38 11.26 5.16
C ALA A 133 -6.87 11.46 5.50
N PRO A 134 -7.52 12.54 5.01
CA PRO A 134 -8.92 12.77 5.29
C PRO A 134 -9.83 11.65 4.75
N ASN A 135 -10.35 10.81 5.64
CA ASN A 135 -11.12 9.63 5.27
C ASN A 135 -12.18 9.30 6.34
N PRO A 136 -13.35 9.97 6.30
CA PRO A 136 -14.39 9.79 7.31
C PRO A 136 -14.90 8.35 7.47
N TYR A 137 -14.82 7.53 6.40
CA TYR A 137 -15.17 6.11 6.47
C TYR A 137 -14.24 5.37 7.42
N PHE A 138 -12.94 5.36 7.13
CA PHE A 138 -11.95 4.64 7.96
C PHE A 138 -11.79 5.24 9.35
N TRP A 139 -11.96 6.56 9.50
CA TRP A 139 -12.03 7.19 10.82
C TRP A 139 -13.22 6.67 11.63
N GLY A 140 -14.38 6.52 11.00
CA GLY A 140 -15.59 6.03 11.65
C GLY A 140 -15.53 4.56 12.05
N ILE A 141 -14.80 3.71 11.33
CA ILE A 141 -14.65 2.30 11.68
C ILE A 141 -13.41 2.09 12.56
N ILE A 142 -12.23 2.05 11.95
CA ILE A 142 -10.96 1.74 12.58
C ILE A 142 -10.51 2.88 13.49
N GLY A 143 -10.65 4.13 13.04
CA GLY A 143 -10.18 5.28 13.83
C GLY A 143 -10.83 5.36 15.21
N ARG A 144 -12.17 5.30 15.27
CA ARG A 144 -12.91 5.30 16.54
C ARG A 144 -12.61 4.06 17.39
N TYR A 145 -12.46 2.89 16.76
CA TYR A 145 -12.04 1.69 17.47
C TYR A 145 -10.69 1.90 18.17
N ILE A 146 -9.70 2.45 17.44
CA ILE A 146 -8.37 2.70 17.98
C ILE A 146 -8.45 3.68 19.16
N ILE A 147 -9.13 4.81 18.98
CA ILE A 147 -9.22 5.83 20.04
C ILE A 147 -9.89 5.27 21.31
N ARG A 148 -10.95 4.48 21.17
CA ARG A 148 -11.71 3.98 22.33
C ARG A 148 -10.96 2.91 23.13
N ASN A 149 -10.13 2.10 22.47
CA ASN A 149 -9.49 0.94 23.09
C ASN A 149 -8.04 1.20 23.51
N PHE A 150 -7.30 2.09 22.83
CA PHE A 150 -5.86 2.26 23.07
C PHE A 150 -5.47 3.65 23.60
N ARG A 151 -6.33 4.68 23.46
CA ARG A 151 -6.02 6.03 23.94
C ARG A 151 -6.54 6.26 25.36
N VAL A 152 -5.61 6.44 26.29
CA VAL A 152 -5.91 6.88 27.65
C VAL A 152 -6.42 8.33 27.63
N ASN A 153 -7.49 8.61 28.38
CA ASN A 153 -8.10 9.95 28.51
C ASN A 153 -8.49 10.61 27.17
N ALA A 154 -9.00 9.82 26.23
CA ALA A 154 -9.47 10.35 24.95
C ALA A 154 -10.61 11.37 25.12
N THR A 155 -10.52 12.51 24.43
CA THR A 155 -11.60 13.50 24.39
C THR A 155 -12.85 12.94 23.70
N GLU A 156 -14.03 13.45 24.03
CA GLU A 156 -15.27 13.05 23.36
C GLU A 156 -15.24 13.33 21.85
N THR A 157 -14.57 14.40 21.43
CA THR A 157 -14.35 14.68 20.00
C THR A 157 -13.49 13.60 19.35
N SER A 158 -12.38 13.18 19.97
CA SER A 158 -11.55 12.08 19.46
C SER A 158 -12.32 10.76 19.40
N LYS A 159 -13.08 10.40 20.45
CA LYS A 159 -13.91 9.18 20.48
C LYS A 159 -15.03 9.19 19.42
N ARG A 160 -15.63 10.37 19.16
CA ARG A 160 -16.68 10.55 18.16
C ARG A 160 -16.13 10.53 16.74
N CYS A 161 -14.94 11.08 16.52
CA CYS A 161 -14.42 11.31 15.18
C CYS A 161 -13.39 10.29 14.71
N GLY A 162 -12.52 9.76 15.59
CA GLY A 162 -11.46 8.82 15.21
C GLY A 162 -10.43 9.36 14.21
N HIS A 163 -10.43 10.67 13.98
CA HIS A 163 -9.67 11.34 12.92
C HIS A 163 -8.22 11.63 13.28
N ASP A 164 -7.88 11.55 14.56
CA ASP A 164 -6.63 12.00 15.16
C ASP A 164 -5.78 10.84 15.70
N VAL A 165 -5.97 9.64 15.16
CA VAL A 165 -5.13 8.46 15.47
C VAL A 165 -3.68 8.72 15.10
N THR A 166 -2.77 8.49 16.06
CA THR A 166 -1.32 8.56 15.87
C THR A 166 -0.78 7.28 15.24
N PHE A 167 0.44 7.33 14.69
CA PHE A 167 1.06 6.12 14.13
C PHE A 167 1.33 5.06 15.19
N SER A 168 1.71 5.46 16.41
CA SER A 168 1.91 4.55 17.55
C SER A 168 0.63 3.80 17.93
N GLU A 169 -0.50 4.50 18.05
CA GLU A 169 -1.79 3.87 18.35
C GLU A 169 -2.25 2.92 17.24
N PHE A 170 -1.97 3.27 15.98
CA PHE A 170 -2.19 2.39 14.84
C PHE A 170 -1.35 1.10 14.94
N VAL A 171 -0.07 1.19 15.29
CA VAL A 171 0.78 -0.01 15.46
C VAL A 171 0.24 -0.91 16.56
N LYS A 172 -0.16 -0.35 17.71
CA LYS A 172 -0.79 -1.13 18.80
C LYS A 172 -2.05 -1.86 18.34
N TYR A 173 -2.87 -1.20 17.52
CA TYR A 173 -4.05 -1.83 16.92
C TYR A 173 -3.69 -2.98 15.97
N VAL A 174 -2.68 -2.81 15.11
CA VAL A 174 -2.23 -3.90 14.21
C VAL A 174 -1.77 -5.10 15.04
N ILE A 175 -0.89 -4.89 16.03
CA ILE A 175 -0.41 -5.96 16.92
C ILE A 175 -1.60 -6.65 17.60
N TYR A 176 -2.51 -5.87 18.19
CA TYR A 176 -3.65 -6.41 18.93
C TYR A 176 -4.62 -7.23 18.06
N THR A 177 -4.94 -6.75 16.86
CA THR A 177 -5.90 -7.44 15.96
C THR A 177 -5.34 -8.69 15.31
N GLU A 178 -4.03 -8.74 15.11
CA GLU A 178 -3.35 -9.94 14.60
C GLU A 178 -3.11 -10.98 15.71
N GLU A 179 -2.84 -10.57 16.95
CA GLU A 179 -2.62 -11.51 18.05
C GLU A 179 -3.91 -11.98 18.73
N TYR A 180 -4.81 -11.04 19.09
CA TYR A 180 -5.91 -11.31 20.03
C TYR A 180 -7.30 -11.15 19.41
N ASN A 181 -7.50 -10.15 18.55
CA ASN A 181 -8.84 -9.81 18.04
C ASN A 181 -8.96 -9.90 16.52
N LYS A 182 -9.12 -11.14 16.05
CA LYS A 182 -9.09 -11.50 14.64
C LYS A 182 -10.27 -10.96 13.82
N THR A 183 -11.36 -10.54 14.45
CA THR A 183 -12.55 -10.01 13.75
C THR A 183 -12.41 -8.55 13.33
N GLU A 184 -11.54 -7.79 13.99
CA GLU A 184 -11.33 -6.36 13.73
C GLU A 184 -10.14 -6.09 12.78
N ARG A 185 -9.63 -7.12 12.12
CA ARG A 185 -8.52 -7.01 11.17
C ARG A 185 -8.95 -6.30 9.89
N ASP A 186 -8.03 -5.53 9.31
CA ASP A 186 -8.23 -4.90 8.00
C ASP A 186 -7.12 -5.34 7.02
N ALA A 187 -7.54 -5.79 5.84
CA ALA A 187 -6.63 -6.30 4.82
C ALA A 187 -5.61 -5.27 4.30
N HIS A 188 -5.76 -3.96 4.56
CA HIS A 188 -4.72 -2.99 4.25
C HIS A 188 -3.50 -3.10 5.19
N PHE A 189 -3.64 -3.77 6.33
CA PHE A 189 -2.61 -3.93 7.37
C PHE A 189 -2.32 -5.40 7.73
N THR A 190 -3.01 -6.36 7.12
CA THR A 190 -2.68 -7.79 7.28
C THR A 190 -1.37 -8.12 6.56
N PRO A 191 -0.46 -8.95 7.14
CA PRO A 191 0.76 -9.41 6.48
C PRO A 191 0.56 -10.04 5.08
N ALA A 192 1.60 -10.01 4.25
CA ALA A 192 1.53 -10.49 2.88
C ALA A 192 1.42 -12.03 2.80
N TYR A 193 2.15 -12.74 3.65
CA TYR A 193 2.07 -14.20 3.77
C TYR A 193 0.64 -14.67 4.08
N ASP A 194 -0.05 -13.96 4.97
CA ASP A 194 -1.42 -14.29 5.34
C ASP A 194 -2.41 -13.97 4.19
N GLN A 195 -2.25 -12.81 3.54
CA GLN A 195 -3.17 -12.37 2.49
C GLN A 195 -3.11 -13.21 1.21
N CYS A 196 -1.92 -13.66 0.84
CA CYS A 196 -1.67 -14.28 -0.48
C CYS A 196 -1.28 -15.76 -0.43
N LYS A 197 -1.01 -16.33 0.75
CA LYS A 197 -0.64 -17.76 0.90
C LYS A 197 0.51 -18.17 -0.04
N PRO A 198 1.67 -17.50 0.02
CA PRO A 198 2.70 -17.64 -0.99
C PRO A 198 3.33 -19.04 -1.01
N CYS A 199 3.30 -19.79 0.10
CA CYS A 199 3.76 -21.18 0.12
C CYS A 199 2.79 -22.16 -0.56
N GLN A 200 1.49 -21.88 -0.49
CA GLN A 200 0.45 -22.70 -1.12
C GLN A 200 0.33 -22.39 -2.62
N VAL A 201 0.53 -21.13 -3.02
CA VAL A 201 0.43 -20.71 -4.42
C VAL A 201 1.76 -20.89 -5.17
N GLN A 202 2.88 -20.77 -4.45
CA GLN A 202 4.24 -20.81 -4.98
C GLN A 202 4.45 -19.80 -6.12
N PHE A 203 4.33 -18.51 -5.81
CA PHE A 203 4.53 -17.45 -6.80
C PHE A 203 5.93 -17.53 -7.43
N ASN A 204 5.99 -17.46 -8.76
CA ASN A 204 7.24 -17.60 -9.53
C ASN A 204 7.70 -16.27 -10.16
N ILE A 205 6.95 -15.18 -9.93
CA ILE A 205 7.37 -13.81 -10.23
C ILE A 205 7.04 -12.94 -9.02
N ILE A 206 8.08 -12.45 -8.33
CA ILE A 206 7.96 -11.62 -7.13
C ILE A 206 8.48 -10.22 -7.46
N GLY A 207 7.54 -9.31 -7.75
CA GLY A 207 7.84 -7.89 -7.93
C GLY A 207 7.99 -7.17 -6.59
N LYS A 208 8.94 -6.24 -6.48
CA LYS A 208 9.12 -5.41 -5.29
C LYS A 208 8.75 -3.96 -5.58
N MET A 209 8.14 -3.27 -4.62
CA MET A 209 7.87 -1.83 -4.76
C MET A 209 9.14 -0.99 -4.94
N GLU A 210 10.28 -1.49 -4.47
CA GLU A 210 11.60 -0.86 -4.63
C GLU A 210 12.12 -0.94 -6.07
N THR A 211 11.75 -1.99 -6.82
CA THR A 211 12.14 -2.25 -8.22
C THR A 211 10.93 -2.30 -9.16
N PHE A 212 9.85 -1.60 -8.79
CA PHE A 212 8.53 -1.74 -9.42
C PHE A 212 8.54 -1.58 -10.94
N ILE A 213 9.30 -0.61 -11.46
CA ILE A 213 9.38 -0.32 -12.90
C ILE A 213 10.06 -1.49 -13.64
N GLN A 214 11.19 -1.96 -13.12
CA GLN A 214 11.95 -3.08 -13.71
C GLN A 214 11.14 -4.38 -13.66
N ASP A 215 10.51 -4.67 -12.52
CA ASP A 215 9.69 -5.87 -12.35
C ASP A 215 8.45 -5.83 -13.24
N THR A 216 7.80 -4.65 -13.36
CA THR A 216 6.65 -4.48 -14.28
C THR A 216 7.08 -4.70 -15.72
N SER A 217 8.20 -4.14 -16.15
CA SER A 217 8.74 -4.37 -17.50
C SER A 217 8.96 -5.85 -17.78
N TYR A 218 9.53 -6.59 -16.82
CA TYR A 218 9.72 -8.03 -16.94
C TYR A 218 8.39 -8.79 -17.10
N VAL A 219 7.39 -8.51 -16.26
CA VAL A 219 6.07 -9.13 -16.36
C VAL A 219 5.39 -8.83 -17.70
N MET A 220 5.39 -7.56 -18.12
CA MET A 220 4.74 -7.14 -19.36
C MET A 220 5.38 -7.83 -20.59
N ASN A 221 6.71 -7.90 -20.64
CA ASN A 221 7.41 -8.61 -21.71
C ASN A 221 7.06 -10.10 -21.72
N LYS A 222 6.95 -10.74 -20.54
CA LYS A 222 6.61 -12.17 -20.42
C LYS A 222 5.21 -12.48 -20.93
N ILE A 223 4.27 -11.53 -20.83
CA ILE A 223 2.90 -11.67 -21.37
C ILE A 223 2.76 -11.16 -22.81
N GLY A 224 3.88 -10.95 -23.50
CA GLY A 224 3.90 -10.55 -24.92
C GLY A 224 3.70 -9.05 -25.17
N PHE A 225 3.76 -8.21 -24.14
CA PHE A 225 3.63 -6.76 -24.27
C PHE A 225 4.97 -6.06 -24.01
N ASN A 226 5.70 -5.78 -25.08
CA ASN A 226 6.99 -5.10 -24.99
C ASN A 226 6.82 -3.62 -24.63
N VAL A 227 7.14 -3.25 -23.40
CA VAL A 227 7.04 -1.86 -22.91
C VAL A 227 8.36 -1.15 -23.09
N SER A 228 8.38 -0.06 -23.85
CA SER A 228 9.57 0.80 -23.98
C SER A 228 9.89 1.51 -22.66
N LYS A 229 11.13 1.98 -22.51
CA LYS A 229 11.54 2.77 -21.34
C LYS A 229 10.75 4.08 -21.25
N GLU A 230 10.41 4.67 -22.39
CA GLU A 230 9.65 5.90 -22.53
C GLU A 230 8.22 5.69 -22.02
N LEU A 231 7.58 4.59 -22.42
CA LEU A 231 6.24 4.24 -21.98
C LEU A 231 6.20 3.93 -20.47
N LEU A 232 7.21 3.25 -19.93
CA LEU A 232 7.33 3.04 -18.48
C LEU A 232 7.48 4.36 -17.69
N LYS A 233 8.25 5.32 -18.22
CA LYS A 233 8.37 6.66 -17.62
C LYS A 233 7.04 7.40 -17.67
N GLU A 234 6.31 7.31 -18.77
CA GLU A 234 4.96 7.88 -18.89
C GLU A 234 4.01 7.29 -17.86
N TRP A 235 4.00 5.95 -17.72
CA TRP A 235 3.16 5.27 -16.73
C TRP A 235 3.52 5.67 -15.31
N ALA A 236 4.81 5.83 -14.99
CA ALA A 236 5.24 6.33 -13.69
C ALA A 236 4.74 7.77 -13.43
N ASN A 237 4.79 8.65 -14.43
CA ASN A 237 4.25 10.01 -14.33
C ASN A 237 2.72 10.01 -14.12
N LYS A 238 1.99 9.15 -14.86
CA LYS A 238 0.55 8.96 -14.72
C LYS A 238 0.17 8.37 -13.36
N ALA A 239 0.99 7.48 -12.80
CA ALA A 239 0.81 6.94 -11.45
C ALA A 239 0.79 8.03 -10.38
N GLU A 240 1.62 9.05 -10.54
CA GLU A 240 1.69 10.18 -9.62
C GLU A 240 0.53 11.14 -9.80
N GLU A 241 0.11 11.39 -11.04
CA GLU A 241 -1.08 12.19 -11.35
C GLU A 241 -2.34 11.54 -10.77
N ASP A 242 -2.50 10.23 -10.97
CA ASP A 242 -3.57 9.42 -10.38
C ASP A 242 -3.54 9.48 -8.85
N ALA A 243 -2.35 9.39 -8.25
CA ALA A 243 -2.19 9.51 -6.80
C ALA A 243 -2.55 10.91 -6.26
N ILE A 244 -2.20 11.98 -6.97
CA ILE A 244 -2.58 13.36 -6.66
C ILE A 244 -4.11 13.51 -6.76
N PHE A 245 -4.69 13.02 -7.86
CA PHE A 245 -6.11 13.12 -8.13
C PHE A 245 -6.91 12.37 -7.06
N ASP A 246 -6.64 11.08 -6.83
CA ASP A 246 -7.36 10.26 -5.85
C ASP A 246 -7.23 10.82 -4.43
N SER A 247 -6.01 11.24 -4.05
CA SER A 247 -5.75 11.80 -2.72
C SER A 247 -6.42 13.16 -2.49
N THR A 248 -6.92 13.82 -3.54
CA THR A 248 -7.56 15.13 -3.45
C THR A 248 -9.06 15.06 -3.74
N ALA A 249 -9.46 14.50 -4.88
CA ALA A 249 -10.84 14.43 -5.32
C ALA A 249 -11.73 13.71 -4.30
N SER A 250 -11.28 12.57 -3.76
CA SER A 250 -12.04 11.79 -2.78
C SER A 250 -12.28 12.61 -1.50
N PRO A 251 -11.27 13.13 -0.77
CA PRO A 251 -11.49 14.04 0.35
C PRO A 251 -12.37 15.25 0.07
N PHE A 252 -12.19 15.93 -1.06
CA PHE A 252 -12.98 17.12 -1.39
C PHE A 252 -14.46 16.78 -1.60
N SER A 253 -14.78 15.61 -2.17
CA SER A 253 -16.16 15.13 -2.25
C SER A 253 -16.75 14.77 -0.89
N TRP A 254 -15.92 14.45 0.10
CA TRP A 254 -16.32 14.14 1.49
C TRP A 254 -16.28 15.34 2.43
N LYS A 255 -16.20 16.58 1.91
CA LYS A 255 -16.08 17.82 2.71
C LYS A 255 -17.06 17.89 3.88
N LYS A 256 -18.35 17.57 3.67
CA LYS A 256 -19.36 17.59 4.74
C LYS A 256 -19.05 16.62 5.88
N GLY A 257 -18.50 15.44 5.59
CA GLY A 257 -18.11 14.46 6.60
C GLY A 257 -16.85 14.88 7.35
N ILE A 258 -15.85 15.40 6.62
CA ILE A 258 -14.58 15.87 7.19
C ILE A 258 -14.80 17.06 8.13
N SER A 259 -15.61 18.04 7.71
CA SER A 259 -15.88 19.27 8.47
C SER A 259 -16.55 19.04 9.83
N LYS A 260 -17.11 17.85 10.09
CA LYS A 260 -17.64 17.48 11.42
C LYS A 260 -16.53 17.23 12.45
N CYS A 261 -15.31 16.98 11.99
CA CYS A 261 -14.21 16.49 12.81
C CYS A 261 -12.95 17.34 12.71
N MET A 262 -12.72 18.03 11.59
CA MET A 262 -11.59 18.94 11.42
C MET A 262 -11.92 20.06 10.42
N SER A 263 -11.19 21.16 10.50
CA SER A 263 -11.30 22.23 9.49
C SER A 263 -10.77 21.77 8.13
N MET A 264 -11.24 22.40 7.04
CA MET A 264 -10.69 22.15 5.71
C MET A 264 -9.22 22.54 5.58
N TYR A 265 -8.74 23.49 6.40
CA TYR A 265 -7.32 23.80 6.53
C TYR A 265 -6.51 22.60 7.05
N GLN A 266 -6.95 21.97 8.13
CA GLN A 266 -6.32 20.75 8.65
C GLN A 266 -6.37 19.59 7.65
N ALA A 267 -7.51 19.43 6.96
CA ALA A 267 -7.65 18.43 5.90
C ALA A 267 -6.69 18.68 4.73
N GLY A 268 -6.59 19.93 4.26
CA GLY A 268 -5.66 20.35 3.23
C GLY A 268 -4.20 20.08 3.61
N LYS A 269 -3.81 20.38 4.86
CA LYS A 269 -2.48 20.03 5.39
C LYS A 269 -2.21 18.53 5.33
N ARG A 270 -3.18 17.68 5.70
CA ARG A 270 -3.04 16.22 5.64
C ARG A 270 -2.91 15.70 4.20
N ILE A 271 -3.70 16.23 3.26
CA ILE A 271 -3.60 15.86 1.84
C ILE A 271 -2.22 16.26 1.28
N TRP A 272 -1.76 17.48 1.58
CA TRP A 272 -0.43 17.95 1.18
C TRP A 272 0.68 17.08 1.75
N ARG A 273 0.61 16.81 3.05
CA ARG A 273 1.59 15.99 3.77
C ARG A 273 1.58 14.55 3.28
N LYS A 274 0.44 13.98 2.88
CA LYS A 274 0.38 12.66 2.18
C LYS A 274 1.25 12.66 0.92
N MET A 275 1.21 13.73 0.12
CA MET A 275 2.04 13.85 -1.09
C MET A 275 3.53 14.00 -0.76
N GLN A 276 3.85 14.65 0.36
CA GLN A 276 5.22 14.71 0.88
C GLN A 276 5.71 13.35 1.39
N ILE A 277 4.90 12.62 2.17
CA ILE A 277 5.25 11.25 2.63
C ILE A 277 5.51 10.31 1.43
N ARG A 278 4.77 10.48 0.33
CA ARG A 278 4.95 9.70 -0.90
C ARG A 278 6.16 10.12 -1.73
N GLY A 279 6.80 11.25 -1.43
CA GLY A 279 7.88 11.82 -2.24
C GLY A 279 7.40 12.33 -3.61
N VAL A 280 6.15 12.78 -3.69
CA VAL A 280 5.56 13.42 -4.88
C VAL A 280 5.77 14.93 -4.84
N VAL A 281 5.65 15.52 -3.64
CA VAL A 281 5.96 16.94 -3.39
C VAL A 281 7.12 16.98 -2.40
N ASP A 282 8.09 17.86 -2.64
CA ASP A 282 9.22 18.08 -1.74
C ASP A 282 8.73 18.50 -0.34
N LYS A 283 9.34 17.92 0.70
CA LYS A 283 9.03 18.22 2.11
C LYS A 283 9.19 19.70 2.46
N LYS A 284 10.06 20.44 1.75
CA LYS A 284 10.33 21.88 1.96
C LYS A 284 9.21 22.76 1.41
N ILE A 285 8.41 22.28 0.45
CA ILE A 285 7.35 23.08 -0.17
C ILE A 285 6.11 23.03 0.73
N SER A 286 5.75 24.18 1.30
CA SER A 286 4.58 24.33 2.17
C SER A 286 3.26 24.34 1.39
N LEU A 287 2.16 24.02 2.06
CA LEU A 287 0.80 24.19 1.54
C LEU A 287 0.60 25.67 1.13
N PRO A 288 0.28 26.00 -0.13
CA PRO A 288 0.19 27.38 -0.60
C PRO A 288 -1.16 28.05 -0.28
N PHE A 289 -1.99 27.42 0.57
CA PHE A 289 -3.31 27.92 0.95
C PHE A 289 -3.36 28.18 2.44
N GLY A 290 -3.63 29.43 2.82
CA GLY A 290 -3.94 29.81 4.21
C GLY A 290 -5.34 29.34 4.64
N THR A 291 -5.64 29.50 5.93
CA THR A 291 -6.87 29.01 6.57
C THR A 291 -8.15 29.48 5.87
N HIS A 292 -8.28 30.78 5.59
CA HIS A 292 -9.47 31.34 4.92
C HIS A 292 -9.64 30.81 3.50
N LYS A 293 -8.55 30.79 2.71
CA LYS A 293 -8.60 30.35 1.29
C LYS A 293 -8.95 28.87 1.16
N MET A 294 -8.52 28.04 2.12
CA MET A 294 -8.78 26.60 2.08
C MET A 294 -10.26 26.24 2.20
N ASN A 295 -11.10 27.12 2.77
CA ASN A 295 -12.54 26.87 2.84
C ASN A 295 -13.26 27.00 1.50
N SER A 296 -12.72 27.80 0.57
CA SER A 296 -13.31 28.09 -0.75
C SER A 296 -12.54 27.48 -1.93
N VAL A 297 -11.34 26.94 -1.73
CA VAL A 297 -10.57 26.30 -2.80
C VAL A 297 -11.33 25.09 -3.36
N SER A 298 -11.36 24.95 -4.69
CA SER A 298 -11.95 23.79 -5.35
C SER A 298 -10.93 22.65 -5.48
N SER A 299 -11.41 21.41 -5.65
CA SER A 299 -10.56 20.23 -5.87
C SER A 299 -9.58 20.45 -7.03
N THR A 300 -10.06 20.99 -8.15
CA THR A 300 -9.26 21.29 -9.34
C THR A 300 -8.13 22.27 -9.05
N HIS A 301 -8.39 23.33 -8.27
CA HIS A 301 -7.35 24.30 -7.90
C HIS A 301 -6.30 23.69 -6.97
N PHE A 302 -6.73 22.83 -6.03
CA PHE A 302 -5.80 22.13 -5.14
C PHE A 302 -4.92 21.12 -5.91
N ILE A 303 -5.50 20.36 -6.84
CA ILE A 303 -4.78 19.46 -7.75
C ILE A 303 -3.75 20.23 -8.58
N LYS A 304 -4.13 21.37 -9.17
CA LYS A 304 -3.19 22.24 -9.90
C LYS A 304 -2.02 22.68 -9.03
N ALA A 305 -2.27 23.06 -7.77
CA ALA A 305 -1.20 23.44 -6.84
C ALA A 305 -0.24 22.29 -6.53
N LEU A 306 -0.74 21.06 -6.34
CA LEU A 306 0.08 19.86 -6.17
C LEU A 306 0.91 19.56 -7.42
N ILE A 307 0.32 19.63 -8.61
CA ILE A 307 1.05 19.40 -9.88
C ILE A 307 2.15 20.44 -10.08
N MET A 308 1.89 21.72 -9.82
CA MET A 308 2.89 22.77 -9.89
C MET A 308 4.03 22.55 -8.87
N SER A 309 3.69 22.10 -7.66
CA SER A 309 4.68 21.84 -6.62
C SER A 309 5.52 20.61 -6.90
N ARG A 310 4.92 19.55 -7.48
CA ARG A 310 5.63 18.39 -8.01
C ARG A 310 6.71 18.80 -9.02
N LYS A 311 6.36 19.68 -9.97
CA LYS A 311 7.31 20.18 -10.99
C LYS A 311 8.49 20.96 -10.40
N LYS A 312 8.31 21.57 -9.23
CA LYS A 312 9.35 22.32 -8.49
C LYS A 312 10.13 21.48 -7.48
N SER A 313 9.74 20.22 -7.28
CA SER A 313 10.29 19.38 -6.20
C SER A 313 11.67 18.84 -6.56
N GLU A 314 12.61 18.82 -5.62
CA GLU A 314 13.90 18.14 -5.82
C GLU A 314 13.68 16.62 -5.80
N HIS A 315 14.27 15.92 -6.76
CA HIS A 315 14.03 14.49 -6.95
C HIS A 315 14.91 13.60 -6.06
N ASN A 316 14.70 13.62 -4.74
CA ASN A 316 15.18 12.58 -3.84
C ASN A 316 14.04 11.84 -3.11
N ARG A 317 13.17 11.23 -3.91
CA ARG A 317 12.00 10.46 -3.44
C ARG A 317 12.37 9.36 -2.45
N LYS A 318 13.45 8.60 -2.72
CA LYS A 318 13.86 7.47 -1.89
C LYS A 318 14.22 7.95 -0.48
N ARG A 319 15.05 8.99 -0.38
CA ARG A 319 15.41 9.60 0.91
C ARG A 319 14.19 10.15 1.64
N GLN A 320 13.33 10.92 0.97
CA GLN A 320 12.17 11.53 1.60
C GLN A 320 11.18 10.50 2.16
N LYS A 321 10.95 9.40 1.41
CA LYS A 321 10.12 8.28 1.89
C LYS A 321 10.75 7.59 3.10
N ARG A 322 12.08 7.46 3.15
CA ARG A 322 12.79 6.86 4.28
C ARG A 322 12.74 7.76 5.52
N GLU A 323 12.91 9.07 5.36
CA GLU A 323 12.76 10.04 6.45
C GLU A 323 11.35 10.02 7.05
N ALA A 324 10.31 9.93 6.22
CA ALA A 324 8.92 9.79 6.69
C ALA A 324 8.68 8.46 7.43
N LEU A 325 9.38 7.38 7.04
CA LEU A 325 9.33 6.11 7.75
C LEU A 325 9.98 6.20 9.12
N ILE A 326 11.16 6.80 9.21
CA ILE A 326 11.87 7.01 10.47
C ILE A 326 11.03 7.88 11.42
N ASP A 327 10.46 9.00 10.95
CA ASP A 327 9.59 9.87 11.77
C ASP A 327 8.30 9.19 12.24
N ALA A 328 7.75 8.26 11.46
CA ALA A 328 6.62 7.45 11.90
C ALA A 328 7.05 6.52 13.03
N PHE A 329 8.10 5.71 12.81
CA PHE A 329 8.56 4.71 13.76
C PHE A 329 9.27 5.30 14.99
N SER A 330 9.73 6.55 14.95
CA SER A 330 10.23 7.24 16.16
C SER A 330 9.14 7.48 17.21
N GLN A 331 7.86 7.38 16.83
CA GLN A 331 6.72 7.48 17.75
C GLN A 331 6.37 6.14 18.42
N VAL A 332 6.93 5.02 17.94
CA VAL A 332 6.62 3.66 18.40
C VAL A 332 7.64 3.24 19.45
N SER A 333 7.18 2.61 20.55
CA SER A 333 8.09 2.08 21.57
C SER A 333 8.94 0.94 21.00
N LEU A 334 10.11 0.69 21.60
CA LEU A 334 10.94 -0.45 21.20
C LEU A 334 10.19 -1.78 21.40
N GLU A 335 9.43 -1.90 22.48
CA GLU A 335 8.58 -3.08 22.74
C GLU A 335 7.58 -3.34 21.61
N ASP A 336 6.83 -2.31 21.18
CA ASP A 336 5.84 -2.46 20.11
C ASP A 336 6.54 -2.75 18.76
N LYS A 337 7.73 -2.18 18.51
CA LYS A 337 8.52 -2.51 17.32
C LYS A 337 8.95 -3.97 17.29
N LEU A 338 9.41 -4.51 18.42
CA LEU A 338 9.82 -5.92 18.53
C LEU A 338 8.62 -6.86 18.34
N LYS A 339 7.46 -6.57 18.94
CA LYS A 339 6.23 -7.35 18.70
C LYS A 339 5.81 -7.30 17.24
N LEU A 340 5.83 -6.11 16.63
CA LEU A 340 5.49 -5.94 15.22
C LEU A 340 6.46 -6.69 14.30
N LYS A 341 7.75 -6.72 14.64
CA LYS A 341 8.77 -7.49 13.93
C LYS A 341 8.43 -8.98 13.94
N GLU A 342 8.15 -9.57 15.11
CA GLU A 342 7.80 -10.99 15.23
C GLU A 342 6.54 -11.33 14.41
N LEU A 343 5.51 -10.48 14.51
CA LEU A 343 4.26 -10.64 13.76
C LEU A 343 4.48 -10.67 12.23
N TYR A 344 5.41 -9.85 11.73
CA TYR A 344 5.75 -9.74 10.32
C TYR A 344 6.97 -10.58 9.90
N TYR A 345 7.57 -11.35 10.81
CA TYR A 345 8.76 -12.16 10.54
C TYR A 345 8.63 -13.04 9.28
N PRO A 346 7.48 -13.73 9.05
CA PRO A 346 7.24 -14.43 7.80
C PRO A 346 7.47 -13.60 6.52
N ASP A 347 7.00 -12.34 6.49
CA ASP A 347 7.19 -11.48 5.32
C ASP A 347 8.68 -11.10 5.13
N PHE A 348 9.42 -10.90 6.23
CA PHE A 348 10.85 -10.61 6.16
C PHE A 348 11.64 -11.80 5.59
N GLU A 349 11.36 -13.00 6.09
CA GLU A 349 12.02 -14.26 5.69
C GLU A 349 11.66 -14.67 4.26
N LEU A 350 10.37 -14.71 3.92
CA LEU A 350 9.89 -15.17 2.60
C LEU A 350 10.35 -14.26 1.46
N PHE A 351 10.56 -12.97 1.73
CA PHE A 351 10.85 -11.98 0.69
C PHE A 351 12.23 -11.32 0.82
N GLY A 352 13.06 -11.75 1.78
CA GLY A 352 14.42 -11.26 1.96
C GLY A 352 14.47 -9.77 2.27
N TYR A 353 13.79 -9.36 3.33
CA TYR A 353 13.88 -8.03 3.91
C TYR A 353 14.54 -8.09 5.28
N ASP A 354 15.23 -7.01 5.65
CA ASP A 354 15.82 -6.85 6.98
C ASP A 354 14.72 -6.62 8.04
N PRO A 355 14.55 -7.51 9.03
CA PRO A 355 13.54 -7.37 10.07
C PRO A 355 13.87 -6.27 11.09
N GLU A 356 15.15 -5.90 11.25
CA GLU A 356 15.61 -4.89 12.22
C GLU A 356 16.50 -3.81 11.58
N PRO A 357 15.96 -3.00 10.65
CA PRO A 357 16.74 -1.92 10.07
C PRO A 357 17.21 -0.93 11.14
N LYS A 358 18.52 -0.70 11.20
CA LYS A 358 19.18 0.11 12.25
C LYS A 358 18.50 1.45 12.49
N ASP A 359 18.19 2.19 11.45
CA ASP A 359 17.55 3.51 11.52
C ASP A 359 16.09 3.50 12.01
N LEU A 360 15.44 2.34 12.12
CA LEU A 360 14.12 2.19 12.74
C LEU A 360 14.18 1.68 14.18
N PHE A 361 15.21 0.89 14.54
CA PHE A 361 15.32 0.24 15.85
C PHE A 361 16.31 0.91 16.80
N GLU A 362 17.37 1.54 16.28
CA GLU A 362 18.28 2.35 17.07
C GLU A 362 17.65 3.72 17.34
N THR A 363 17.89 4.27 18.52
CA THR A 363 17.38 5.60 18.89
C THR A 363 18.02 6.63 17.95
N PRO A 364 17.27 7.29 17.05
CA PRO A 364 17.85 8.34 16.26
C PRO A 364 18.24 9.48 17.20
N ASP A 365 19.41 10.09 17.02
CA ASP A 365 19.69 11.37 17.65
C ASP A 365 18.55 12.31 17.29
N ARG A 366 17.73 12.72 18.28
CA ARG A 366 16.52 13.52 18.07
C ARG A 366 16.80 14.84 17.34
N ARG A 367 18.07 15.25 17.25
CA ARG A 367 18.55 16.44 16.51
C ARG A 367 18.69 16.24 15.01
N THR A 368 18.67 15.00 14.49
CA THR A 368 18.98 14.71 13.08
C THR A 368 17.81 14.90 12.10
N PHE A 369 16.56 14.86 12.55
CA PHE A 369 15.39 15.01 11.68
C PHE A 369 14.65 16.33 11.95
N ARG A 370 14.96 17.36 11.13
CA ARG A 370 14.29 18.68 11.20
C ARG A 370 12.80 18.65 10.83
N THR A 371 12.34 17.64 10.09
CA THR A 371 10.95 17.60 9.56
C THR A 371 10.13 16.54 10.27
N LYS A 372 9.12 16.96 11.03
CA LYS A 372 8.10 16.07 11.62
C LYS A 372 6.93 15.93 10.65
N TYR A 373 6.82 14.79 9.96
CA TYR A 373 5.78 14.50 8.98
C TYR A 373 4.40 14.36 9.62
N PHE A 374 4.32 13.83 10.84
CA PHE A 374 3.04 13.56 11.49
C PHE A 374 2.62 14.63 12.51
N ASN A 375 3.53 15.53 12.89
CA ASN A 375 3.18 16.74 13.65
C ASN A 375 2.74 17.85 12.68
N LEU A 376 1.43 18.09 12.61
CA LEU A 376 0.84 19.11 11.74
C LEU A 376 0.74 20.50 12.39
N ASN A 377 1.14 20.61 13.66
CA ASN A 377 1.11 21.86 14.44
C ASN A 377 2.50 22.50 14.55
N GLY A 378 3.56 21.81 14.12
CA GLY A 378 4.92 22.37 14.02
C GLY A 378 5.13 23.07 12.68
N VAL A 379 5.69 24.28 12.76
CA VAL A 379 6.20 25.07 11.62
C VAL A 379 7.38 24.36 10.98
#